data_AF-A0A967QP05-F1
#
_entry.id   AF-A0A967QP05-F1
#
_cell.length_a   1.000
_cell.length_b   1.000
_cell.length_c   1.000
_cell.angle_alpha   90.00
_cell.angle_beta   90.00
_cell.angle_gamma   90.00
#
_symmetry.space_group_name_H-M   'P 1'
#
loop_
_entity.id
_entity.type
_entity.pdbx_description
1 polymer ?
#
loop_
_entity_poly.entity_id
_entity_poly.type
_entity_poly.pdbx_seq_one_letter_code
_entity_poly.pdbx_strand_id
1 'polypeptide(L)'
;MANITDVEDKIIAAALEQGVTPAEIAEETTAQFLEAYGRLGVGEPDALTYATDHIDEMQDLIATLVERGHAYAAGGDVYFSVRS
;
A
#
# COMPACT_ATOMS: atom_id res chain seq x y z
N MET A 1 -12.46 9.68 -2.84
CA MET A 1 -11.77 8.45 -2.33
C MET A 1 -10.26 8.54 -2.58
N ALA A 2 -9.43 8.09 -1.64
CA ALA A 2 -7.98 8.06 -1.74
C ALA A 2 -7.41 6.77 -1.13
N ASN A 3 -6.33 6.23 -1.70
CA ASN A 3 -5.61 5.10 -1.13
C ASN A 3 -4.49 5.57 -0.21
N ILE A 4 -4.26 4.82 0.88
CA ILE A 4 -3.13 4.99 1.78
C ILE A 4 -2.22 3.78 1.60
N THR A 5 -0.99 4.03 1.16
CA THR A 5 0.07 3.01 1.16
C THR A 5 0.69 2.99 2.55
N ASP A 6 0.24 2.09 3.40
CA ASP A 6 0.65 1.94 4.80
C ASP A 6 1.64 0.79 5.05
N VAL A 7 1.98 0.03 4.00
CA VAL A 7 3.04 -0.97 4.00
C VAL A 7 3.94 -0.77 2.79
N GLU A 8 5.18 -0.35 3.03
CA GLU A 8 6.22 -0.17 2.01
C GLU A 8 7.62 -0.12 2.64
N ASP A 9 8.66 -0.48 1.89
CA ASP A 9 10.07 -0.49 2.32
C ASP A 9 10.52 0.81 2.99
N LYS A 10 10.07 1.96 2.47
CA LYS A 10 10.39 3.28 3.04
C LYS A 10 9.76 3.49 4.42
N ILE A 11 8.56 2.96 4.63
CA ILE A 11 7.85 3.04 5.91
C ILE A 11 8.58 2.15 6.93
N ILE A 12 8.97 0.94 6.51
CA ILE A 12 9.75 0.01 7.34
C ILE A 12 11.10 0.62 7.73
N ALA A 13 11.82 1.21 6.77
CA ALA A 13 13.09 1.87 7.02
C ALA A 13 12.96 3.06 8.00
N ALA A 14 11.94 3.92 7.82
CA ALA A 14 11.68 5.04 8.71
C ALA A 14 11.31 4.59 10.13
N ALA A 15 10.49 3.54 10.25
CA ALA A 15 10.11 2.96 11.53
C ALA A 15 11.33 2.42 12.29
N LEU A 16 12.24 1.73 11.60
CA LEU A 16 13.50 1.23 12.16
C LEU A 16 14.42 2.36 12.63
N GLU A 17 14.54 3.44 11.85
CA GLU A 17 15.34 4.62 12.21
C GLU A 17 14.81 5.32 13.46
N GLN A 18 13.48 5.42 13.59
CA GLN A 18 12.81 6.11 14.68
C GLN A 18 12.53 5.22 15.91
N GLY A 19 12.74 3.91 15.80
CA GLY A 19 12.47 2.95 16.87
C GLY A 19 10.98 2.78 17.18
N VAL A 20 10.13 2.96 16.18
CA VAL A 20 8.66 2.81 16.25
C VAL A 20 8.20 1.71 15.28
N THR A 21 6.91 1.42 15.23
CA THR A 21 6.33 0.47 14.29
C THR A 21 6.03 1.12 12.92
N PRO A 22 6.01 0.35 11.82
CA PRO A 22 5.56 0.84 10.52
C PRO A 22 4.14 1.40 10.56
N ALA A 23 3.25 0.82 11.37
CA ALA A 23 1.89 1.29 11.55
C ALA A 23 1.85 2.70 12.15
N GLU A 24 2.66 2.99 13.16
CA GLU A 24 2.76 4.35 13.75
C GLU A 24 3.24 5.38 12.71
N ILE A 25 4.23 5.03 11.87
CA ILE A 25 4.67 5.90 10.77
C ILE A 25 3.54 6.16 9.77
N ALA A 26 2.80 5.11 9.38
CA ALA A 26 1.71 5.21 8.43
C ALA A 26 0.54 6.04 8.97
N GLU A 27 0.16 5.86 10.24
CA GLU A 27 -0.87 6.64 10.93
C GLU A 27 -0.49 8.12 11.00
N GLU A 28 0.73 8.43 11.45
CA GLU A 28 1.21 9.81 11.55
C GLU A 28 1.22 10.49 10.18
N THR A 29 1.78 9.82 9.17
CA THR A 29 1.87 10.37 7.81
C THR A 29 0.48 10.57 7.19
N THR A 30 -0.46 9.67 7.47
CA THR A 30 -1.85 9.81 7.02
C THR A 30 -2.52 11.03 7.64
N ALA A 31 -2.32 11.27 8.93
CA ALA A 31 -2.86 12.45 9.60
C ALA A 31 -2.27 13.74 9.01
N GLN A 32 -0.95 13.78 8.76
CA GLN A 32 -0.29 14.92 8.11
C GLN A 32 -0.83 15.17 6.68
N PHE A 33 -1.07 14.11 5.92
CA PHE A 33 -1.66 14.18 4.59
C PHE A 33 -3.07 14.83 4.63
N LEU A 34 -3.94 14.37 5.52
CA LEU A 34 -5.29 14.91 5.67
C LEU A 34 -5.29 16.36 6.13
N GLU A 35 -4.42 16.71 7.09
CA GLU A 35 -4.27 18.09 7.55
C GLU A 35 -3.85 19.02 6.39
N ALA A 36 -2.85 18.60 5.62
CA ALA A 36 -2.36 19.36 4.47
C ALA A 36 -3.47 19.56 3.42
N TYR A 37 -4.25 18.52 3.13
CA TYR A 37 -5.39 18.60 2.20
C TYR A 37 -6.47 19.57 2.69
N GLY A 38 -6.79 19.53 3.98
CA GLY A 38 -7.72 20.48 4.61
C GLY A 38 -7.22 21.92 4.48
N ARG A 39 -5.92 22.15 4.72
CA ARG A 39 -5.30 23.50 4.60
C ARG A 39 -5.27 24.03 3.17
N LEU A 40 -5.20 23.16 2.17
CA LEU A 40 -5.26 23.52 0.76
C LEU A 40 -6.70 23.73 0.24
N GLY A 41 -7.72 23.48 1.07
CA GLY A 41 -9.13 23.60 0.68
C GLY A 41 -9.60 22.48 -0.24
N VAL A 42 -8.86 21.36 -0.30
CA VAL A 42 -9.20 20.18 -1.12
C VAL A 42 -10.35 19.38 -0.49
N GLY A 43 -10.52 19.47 0.83
CA GLY A 43 -11.49 18.68 1.59
C GLY A 43 -11.02 17.26 1.87
N GLU A 44 -11.82 16.50 2.61
CA GLU A 44 -11.52 15.10 2.94
C GLU A 44 -11.99 14.15 1.83
N PRO A 45 -11.27 13.04 1.57
CA PRO A 45 -11.76 12.01 0.66
C PRO A 45 -13.02 11.31 1.20
N ASP A 46 -13.95 10.93 0.32
CA ASP A 46 -15.17 10.20 0.71
C ASP A 46 -14.90 8.83 1.37
N ALA A 47 -13.72 8.27 1.10
CA ALA A 47 -13.24 7.01 1.66
C ALA A 47 -11.70 7.01 1.62
N LEU A 48 -11.11 6.43 2.67
CA LEU A 48 -9.69 6.15 2.79
C LEU A 48 -9.51 4.62 2.80
N THR A 49 -8.74 4.09 1.86
CA THR A 49 -8.51 2.65 1.73
C THR A 49 -7.05 2.33 2.00
N TYR A 50 -6.77 1.55 3.03
CA TYR A 50 -5.41 1.18 3.43
C TYR A 50 -4.96 -0.08 2.68
N ALA A 51 -3.71 -0.16 2.26
CA ALA A 51 -3.21 -1.32 1.54
C ALA A 51 -3.26 -2.59 2.41
N THR A 52 -3.00 -2.46 3.71
CA THR A 52 -3.08 -3.60 4.65
C THR A 52 -4.50 -4.18 4.78
N ASP A 53 -5.54 -3.38 4.58
CA ASP A 53 -6.95 -3.84 4.61
C ASP A 53 -7.33 -4.68 3.39
N HIS A 54 -6.55 -4.62 2.30
CA HIS A 54 -6.86 -5.25 1.01
C HIS A 54 -5.86 -6.36 0.62
N ILE A 55 -5.10 -6.90 1.57
CA ILE A 55 -4.10 -7.95 1.30
C ILE A 55 -4.71 -9.20 0.68
N ASP A 56 -5.87 -9.64 1.17
CA ASP A 56 -6.54 -10.85 0.65
C ASP A 56 -6.97 -10.65 -0.81
N GLU A 57 -7.52 -9.49 -1.14
CA GLU A 57 -7.91 -9.13 -2.52
C GLU A 57 -6.69 -9.06 -3.46
N MET A 58 -5.56 -8.55 -2.95
CA MET A 58 -4.30 -8.56 -3.70
C MET A 58 -3.82 -9.98 -3.98
N GLN A 59 -3.91 -10.89 -3.01
CA GLN A 59 -3.53 -12.30 -3.19
C GLN A 59 -4.44 -13.00 -4.23
N ASP A 60 -5.75 -12.79 -4.16
CA ASP A 60 -6.71 -13.35 -5.11
C ASP A 60 -6.45 -12.88 -6.55
N LEU A 61 -6.14 -11.59 -6.72
CA LEU A 61 -5.77 -11.03 -8.02
C LEU A 61 -4.47 -11.65 -8.53
N ILE A 62 -3.44 -11.76 -7.69
CA ILE A 62 -2.16 -12.37 -8.06
C ILE A 62 -2.38 -13.82 -8.48
N ALA A 63 -3.16 -14.60 -7.73
CA ALA A 63 -3.50 -15.98 -8.06
C ALA A 63 -4.18 -16.06 -9.43
N THR A 64 -5.16 -15.20 -9.68
CA THR A 64 -5.86 -15.12 -10.97
C THR A 64 -4.90 -14.81 -12.13
N LEU A 65 -3.94 -13.91 -11.93
CA LEU A 65 -2.95 -13.57 -12.96
C LEU A 65 -2.01 -14.75 -13.25
N VAL A 66 -1.60 -15.50 -12.22
CA VAL A 66 -0.80 -16.71 -12.39
C VAL A 66 -1.58 -17.78 -13.16
N GLU A 67 -2.84 -18.04 -12.79
CA GLU A 67 -3.71 -19.00 -13.48
C GLU A 67 -3.89 -18.68 -14.96
N ARG A 68 -3.96 -17.39 -15.32
CA ARG A 68 -4.13 -16.92 -16.69
C ARG A 68 -2.82 -16.83 -17.48
N GLY A 69 -1.68 -17.16 -16.88
CA GLY A 69 -0.37 -17.07 -17.53
C GLY A 69 0.17 -15.63 -17.66
N HIS A 70 -0.41 -14.67 -16.93
CA HIS A 70 0.03 -13.27 -16.89
C HIS A 70 0.97 -12.95 -15.72
N ALA A 71 1.20 -13.90 -14.80
CA ALA A 71 2.20 -13.81 -13.75
C ALA A 71 2.89 -15.16 -13.53
N TYR A 72 4.06 -15.15 -12.91
CA TYR A 72 4.85 -16.35 -12.63
C TYR A 72 5.67 -16.21 -11.33
N ALA A 73 5.85 -17.32 -10.62
CA ALA A 73 6.68 -17.36 -9.41
C ALA A 73 8.15 -17.59 -9.75
N ALA A 74 9.05 -16.88 -9.07
CA ALA A 74 10.49 -17.04 -9.18
C ALA A 74 11.20 -16.57 -7.90
N GLY A 75 12.15 -17.36 -7.38
CA GLY A 75 13.00 -16.92 -6.27
C GLY A 75 12.29 -16.64 -4.94
N GLY A 76 11.04 -17.07 -4.76
CA GLY A 76 10.23 -16.76 -3.58
C GLY A 76 9.20 -15.64 -3.80
N ASP A 77 9.30 -14.92 -4.92
CA ASP A 77 8.41 -13.82 -5.29
C ASP A 77 7.50 -14.19 -6.47
N VAL A 78 6.49 -13.36 -6.73
CA VAL A 78 5.64 -13.44 -7.92
C VAL A 78 5.83 -12.21 -8.80
N TYR A 79 6.07 -12.43 -10.08
CA TYR A 79 6.35 -11.40 -11.07
C TYR A 79 5.24 -11.35 -12.14
N PHE A 80 4.93 -10.15 -12.62
CA PHE A 80 4.03 -9.95 -13.76
C PHE A 80 4.76 -10.16 -15.09
N SER A 81 4.13 -10.86 -16.05
CA SER A 81 4.67 -11.14 -17.38
C SER A 81 4.21 -10.08 -18.39
N VAL A 82 5.04 -9.07 -18.64
CA VAL A 82 4.71 -7.94 -19.52
C VAL A 82 4.49 -8.29 -21.01
N ARG A 83 4.77 -9.53 -21.43
CA ARG A 83 4.64 -9.98 -22.83
C ARG A 83 3.51 -10.99 -23.05
N SER A 84 2.68 -11.21 -22.03
CA SER A 84 1.58 -12.17 -22.05
C SER A 84 0.27 -11.58 -22.57
#